data_AF-A0A356NQW2-F1
#
_entry.id   AF-A0A356NQW2-F1
#
_cell.length_a   1.000
_cell.length_b   1.000
_cell.length_c   1.000
_cell.angle_alpha   90.00
_cell.angle_beta   90.00
_cell.angle_gamma   90.00
#
_symmetry.space_group_name_H-M   'P 1'
#
loop_
_entity.id
_entity.type
_entity.pdbx_description
1 polymer ?
#
loop_
_entity_poly.entity_id
_entity_poly.type
_entity_poly.pdbx_seq_one_letter_code
_entity_poly.pdbx_strand_id
1 'polypeptide(L)'
;MESNSSRYRFLSFFSLGTLVSLWMLSAEQVIYVSPGGDDLNSGRLESPLRTFDKISSLIRNTVLDQPGEDIVVVFRDGRYQLNEPWVLRSTDWPQGEVQVTFRAFPGESPIFSGGWTVDDWKLDADGLVRASVADYPGNLMQIRELFVSGKRATRARYPDDDFLRVQASGPDRRTGFTFYPDDIPQIEDSGSAELVFFHDWSTSRLGIKEIDTANRYITVADPIGPVLPQFAIDNFEKHPRYYLEHSKSFLTQPGEWYLDTIQKELIYMPLPGENLETIHAAVPLSSQLIRVLGTTARPFKRLHIQGLTMEHCLWAIPANGYAPGSWCGGAGLMLLQLSIELI
;
A
#
# COMPACT_ATOMS: atom_id res chain seq x y z
N MET A 1 70.15 -6.62 78.05
CA MET A 1 70.50 -5.73 76.92
C MET A 1 69.93 -6.39 75.69
N GLU A 2 68.70 -6.04 75.33
CA GLU A 2 68.38 -5.09 74.24
C GLU A 2 68.73 -5.69 72.86
N SER A 3 67.97 -5.59 71.78
CA SER A 3 66.69 -4.98 71.43
C SER A 3 66.59 -5.12 69.89
N ASN A 4 65.38 -5.35 69.34
CA ASN A 4 64.93 -4.95 67.99
C ASN A 4 65.61 -5.56 66.73
N SER A 5 64.95 -5.76 65.58
CA SER A 5 63.57 -5.54 65.13
C SER A 5 63.38 -6.12 63.71
N SER A 6 62.16 -6.60 63.41
CA SER A 6 61.37 -6.34 62.19
C SER A 6 61.92 -6.73 60.80
N ARG A 7 61.20 -7.60 60.06
CA ARG A 7 60.21 -7.20 59.02
C ARG A 7 59.58 -8.44 58.37
N TYR A 8 58.27 -8.60 58.56
CA TYR A 8 57.41 -9.52 57.82
C TYR A 8 57.15 -8.98 56.41
N ARG A 9 57.23 -9.82 55.37
CA ARG A 9 56.70 -9.54 54.02
C ARG A 9 55.58 -10.52 53.70
N PHE A 10 54.36 -9.99 53.76
CA PHE A 10 53.16 -10.56 53.13
C PHE A 10 53.33 -10.55 51.60
N LEU A 11 53.10 -11.68 50.94
CA LEU A 11 52.85 -11.74 49.50
C LEU A 11 51.47 -12.38 49.31
N SER A 12 50.51 -11.51 49.02
CA SER A 12 49.11 -11.83 48.77
C SER A 12 48.97 -12.60 47.45
N PHE A 13 48.30 -13.76 47.50
CA PHE A 13 47.76 -14.43 46.33
C PHE A 13 46.58 -13.63 45.79
N PHE A 14 46.73 -13.04 44.60
CA PHE A 14 45.60 -12.54 43.81
C PHE A 14 44.99 -13.73 43.07
N SER A 15 43.86 -14.25 43.59
CA SER A 15 42.99 -15.16 42.84
C SER A 15 42.24 -14.35 41.78
N LEU A 16 42.65 -14.49 40.52
CA LEU A 16 41.95 -13.94 39.38
C LEU A 16 40.69 -14.77 39.13
N GLY A 17 39.56 -14.33 39.70
CA GLY A 17 38.25 -14.91 39.42
C GLY A 17 37.81 -14.58 38.00
N THR A 18 37.80 -15.58 37.12
CA THR A 18 37.14 -15.51 35.81
C THR A 18 35.63 -15.42 36.02
N LEU A 19 35.08 -14.21 35.93
CA LEU A 19 33.66 -13.96 35.73
C LEU A 19 33.28 -14.48 34.34
N VAL A 20 32.79 -15.70 34.28
CA VAL A 20 32.04 -16.20 33.12
C VAL A 20 30.71 -15.45 33.13
N SER A 21 30.61 -14.39 32.34
CA SER A 21 29.32 -13.79 32.02
C SER A 21 28.52 -14.82 31.22
N LEU A 22 27.64 -15.55 31.89
CA LEU A 22 26.54 -16.26 31.25
C LEU A 22 25.69 -15.18 30.57
N TRP A 23 25.90 -14.97 29.28
CA TRP A 23 24.85 -14.38 28.46
C TRP A 23 23.71 -15.39 28.52
N MET A 24 22.66 -15.09 29.28
CA MET A 24 21.38 -15.73 29.04
C MET A 24 21.05 -15.41 27.59
N LEU A 25 21.24 -16.38 26.68
CA LEU A 25 20.52 -16.33 25.43
C LEU A 25 19.05 -16.30 25.85
N SER A 26 18.38 -15.18 25.59
CA SER A 26 16.92 -15.20 25.53
C SER A 26 16.58 -16.29 24.52
N ALA A 27 15.87 -17.33 24.95
CA ALA A 27 15.35 -18.31 24.03
C ALA A 27 14.31 -17.59 23.18
N GLU A 28 14.59 -17.45 21.89
CA GLU A 28 13.68 -16.87 20.92
C GLU A 28 12.91 -18.03 20.28
N GLN A 29 11.58 -17.98 20.32
CA GLN A 29 10.78 -18.97 19.62
C GLN A 29 10.67 -18.57 18.14
N VAL A 30 11.34 -19.32 17.27
CA VAL A 30 11.37 -19.05 15.84
C VAL A 30 10.33 -19.89 15.08
N ILE A 31 9.48 -19.22 14.32
CA ILE A 31 8.45 -19.80 13.45
C ILE A 31 8.81 -19.47 12.00
N TYR A 32 8.96 -20.47 11.15
CA TYR A 32 9.24 -20.28 9.73
C TYR A 32 7.97 -20.42 8.88
N VAL A 33 7.84 -19.57 7.88
CA VAL A 33 6.68 -19.48 6.99
C VAL A 33 7.17 -19.38 5.55
N SER A 34 6.52 -20.08 4.62
CA SER A 34 6.84 -20.04 3.18
C SER A 34 5.54 -20.12 2.37
N PRO A 35 5.45 -19.48 1.18
CA PRO A 35 4.29 -19.65 0.30
C PRO A 35 4.08 -21.11 -0.12
N GLY A 36 5.16 -21.90 -0.19
CA GLY A 36 5.13 -23.35 -0.47
C GLY A 36 5.04 -24.24 0.77
N GLY A 37 4.82 -23.68 1.96
CA GLY A 37 4.69 -24.43 3.21
C GLY A 37 3.36 -25.17 3.34
N ASP A 38 3.11 -25.72 4.53
CA ASP A 38 1.86 -26.40 4.90
C ASP A 38 1.50 -26.08 6.36
N ASP A 39 0.22 -25.84 6.67
CA ASP A 39 -0.25 -25.52 8.02
C ASP A 39 -0.34 -26.73 8.96
N LEU A 40 -0.14 -27.93 8.41
CA LEU A 40 0.11 -29.15 9.17
C LEU A 40 1.57 -29.28 9.63
N ASN A 41 2.47 -28.45 9.10
CA ASN A 41 3.88 -28.48 9.49
C ASN A 41 4.11 -27.90 10.89
N SER A 42 5.31 -28.18 11.43
CA SER A 42 5.72 -27.71 12.76
C SER A 42 6.15 -26.24 12.82
N GLY A 43 6.27 -25.55 11.67
CA GLY A 43 6.80 -24.18 11.60
C GLY A 43 8.30 -24.08 11.81
N ARG A 44 9.05 -25.16 11.53
CA ARG A 44 10.52 -25.17 11.53
C ARG A 44 11.05 -24.82 10.15
N LEU A 45 12.35 -24.53 10.06
CA LEU A 45 13.00 -24.19 8.79
C LEU A 45 12.73 -25.22 7.68
N GLU A 46 12.83 -26.51 8.01
CA GLU A 46 12.61 -27.63 7.09
C GLU A 46 11.14 -27.99 6.88
N SER A 47 10.24 -27.42 7.69
CA SER A 47 8.79 -27.65 7.62
C SER A 47 8.05 -26.36 7.98
N PRO A 48 8.07 -25.36 7.07
CA PRO A 48 7.47 -24.06 7.34
C PRO A 48 5.94 -24.10 7.25
N LEU A 49 5.29 -23.20 7.98
CA LEU A 49 3.86 -22.91 7.86
C LEU A 49 3.55 -22.18 6.55
N ARG A 50 2.27 -22.07 6.20
CA ARG A 50 1.84 -21.36 4.99
C ARG A 50 0.97 -20.14 5.26
N THR A 51 -0.07 -20.27 6.08
CA THR A 51 -1.13 -19.25 6.17
C THR A 51 -1.00 -18.34 7.39
N PHE A 52 -1.44 -17.10 7.21
CA PHE A 52 -1.49 -16.09 8.26
C PHE A 52 -2.35 -16.49 9.46
N ASP A 53 -3.46 -17.18 9.25
CA ASP A 53 -4.32 -17.68 10.33
C ASP A 53 -3.61 -18.70 11.21
N LYS A 54 -2.83 -19.60 10.59
CA LYS A 54 -2.04 -20.57 11.33
C LYS A 54 -0.91 -19.91 12.11
N ILE A 55 -0.26 -18.88 11.53
CA ILE A 55 0.75 -18.06 12.22
C ILE A 55 0.12 -17.42 13.47
N SER A 56 -1.01 -16.72 13.32
CA SER A 56 -1.73 -16.10 14.46
C SER A 56 -2.10 -17.10 15.53
N SER A 57 -2.58 -18.28 15.13
CA SER A 57 -2.98 -19.34 16.07
C SER A 57 -1.76 -19.87 16.85
N LEU A 58 -0.62 -20.04 16.17
CA LEU A 58 0.61 -20.50 16.81
C LEU A 58 1.17 -19.44 17.77
N ILE A 59 1.18 -18.16 17.36
CA ILE A 59 1.54 -17.05 18.26
C ILE A 59 0.66 -17.08 19.51
N ARG A 60 -0.68 -17.14 19.33
CA ARG A 60 -1.64 -17.18 20.45
C ARG A 60 -1.34 -18.34 21.40
N ASN A 61 -1.12 -19.55 20.87
CA ASN A 61 -0.84 -20.73 21.69
C ASN A 61 0.50 -20.59 22.42
N THR A 62 1.54 -20.10 21.76
CA THR A 62 2.82 -19.79 22.40
C THR A 62 2.64 -18.85 23.59
N VAL A 63 1.85 -17.77 23.43
CA VAL A 63 1.57 -16.82 24.52
C VAL A 63 0.92 -17.50 25.72
N LEU A 64 0.02 -18.46 25.48
CA LEU A 64 -0.71 -19.18 26.53
C LEU A 64 0.16 -20.24 27.22
N ASP A 65 0.98 -20.96 26.46
CA ASP A 65 1.71 -22.14 26.94
C ASP A 65 3.07 -21.78 27.56
N GLN A 66 3.74 -20.74 27.08
CA GLN A 66 5.10 -20.35 27.48
C GLN A 66 5.24 -18.81 27.59
N PRO A 67 4.68 -18.20 28.65
CA PRO A 67 4.74 -16.75 28.80
C PRO A 67 6.18 -16.29 29.12
N GLY A 68 6.72 -15.38 28.30
CA GLY A 68 7.95 -14.63 28.63
C GLY A 68 9.07 -14.65 27.60
N GLU A 69 8.99 -15.49 26.56
CA GLU A 69 9.98 -15.56 25.48
C GLU A 69 9.56 -14.73 24.26
N ASP A 70 10.54 -14.09 23.60
CA ASP A 70 10.32 -13.35 22.36
C ASP A 70 9.98 -14.31 21.22
N ILE A 71 9.06 -13.88 20.34
CA ILE A 71 8.57 -14.68 19.22
C ILE A 71 9.07 -14.06 17.92
N VAL A 72 9.65 -14.88 17.04
CA VAL A 72 10.08 -14.42 15.72
C VAL A 72 9.51 -15.26 14.60
N VAL A 73 8.73 -14.60 13.76
CA VAL A 73 8.17 -15.19 12.55
C VAL A 73 9.07 -14.81 11.38
N VAL A 74 9.70 -15.82 10.78
CA VAL A 74 10.63 -15.68 9.66
C VAL A 74 9.93 -16.08 8.37
N PHE A 75 9.75 -15.11 7.47
CA PHE A 75 9.14 -15.29 6.17
C PHE A 75 10.21 -15.61 5.13
N ARG A 76 10.06 -16.75 4.45
CA ARG A 76 10.89 -17.14 3.30
C ARG A 76 10.50 -16.35 2.05
N ASP A 77 11.36 -16.37 1.05
CA ASP A 77 11.16 -15.68 -0.21
C ASP A 77 9.85 -16.10 -0.90
N GLY A 78 9.29 -15.14 -1.64
CA GLY A 78 8.08 -15.32 -2.42
C GLY A 78 6.94 -14.39 -2.02
N ARG A 79 5.81 -14.56 -2.71
CA ARG A 79 4.63 -13.70 -2.59
C ARG A 79 3.59 -14.33 -1.66
N TYR A 80 3.18 -13.57 -0.65
CA TYR A 80 2.12 -13.90 0.29
C TYR A 80 0.88 -13.06 -0.05
N GLN A 81 -0.10 -13.72 -0.65
CA GLN A 81 -1.32 -13.08 -1.11
C GLN A 81 -2.28 -12.82 0.06
N LEU A 82 -2.74 -11.57 0.19
CA LEU A 82 -3.69 -11.11 1.19
C LEU A 82 -4.88 -10.48 0.48
N ASN A 83 -5.94 -11.27 0.27
CA ASN A 83 -7.19 -10.75 -0.30
C ASN A 83 -7.98 -9.95 0.75
N GLU A 84 -7.75 -10.25 2.03
CA GLU A 84 -8.28 -9.55 3.19
C GLU A 84 -7.13 -9.25 4.16
N PRO A 85 -7.27 -8.22 5.02
CA PRO A 85 -6.20 -7.85 5.95
C PRO A 85 -5.91 -8.98 6.94
N TRP A 86 -4.63 -9.25 7.20
CA TRP A 86 -4.24 -10.09 8.32
C TRP A 86 -4.46 -9.33 9.63
N VAL A 87 -5.48 -9.76 10.39
CA VAL A 87 -5.93 -9.01 11.56
C VAL A 87 -5.29 -9.54 12.84
N LEU A 88 -4.46 -8.72 13.47
CA LEU A 88 -3.80 -8.99 14.74
C LEU A 88 -4.58 -8.32 15.87
N ARG A 89 -5.03 -9.10 16.85
CA ARG A 89 -5.83 -8.59 17.98
C ARG A 89 -5.02 -8.63 19.25
N SER A 90 -5.11 -7.58 20.05
CA SER A 90 -4.46 -7.52 21.35
C SER A 90 -4.90 -8.65 22.28
N THR A 91 -6.11 -9.21 22.07
CA THR A 91 -6.64 -10.39 22.80
C THR A 91 -5.80 -11.64 22.63
N ASP A 92 -5.18 -11.77 21.45
CA ASP A 92 -4.40 -12.93 20.99
C ASP A 92 -2.89 -12.66 21.00
N TRP A 93 -2.52 -11.48 21.46
CA TRP A 93 -1.16 -10.96 21.42
C TRP A 93 -0.52 -10.96 22.81
N PRO A 94 0.80 -11.20 22.92
CA PRO A 94 1.50 -11.13 24.19
C PRO A 94 1.25 -9.79 24.91
N GLN A 95 1.11 -9.86 26.23
CA GLN A 95 1.09 -8.69 27.11
C GLN A 95 2.37 -8.71 27.96
N GLY A 96 2.86 -7.55 28.40
CA GLY A 96 4.10 -7.46 29.19
C GLY A 96 5.31 -7.06 28.34
N GLU A 97 6.44 -7.74 28.51
CA GLU A 97 7.73 -7.40 27.88
C GLU A 97 8.05 -8.16 26.59
N VAL A 98 7.31 -9.24 26.30
CA VAL A 98 7.52 -10.10 25.11
C VAL A 98 7.36 -9.29 23.82
N GLN A 99 8.35 -9.44 22.94
CA GLN A 99 8.37 -8.90 21.59
C GLN A 99 7.91 -9.94 20.58
N VAL A 100 7.20 -9.50 19.55
CA VAL A 100 6.97 -10.33 18.36
C VAL A 100 7.57 -9.63 17.15
N THR A 101 8.49 -10.30 16.47
CA THR A 101 9.12 -9.77 15.26
C THR A 101 8.70 -10.58 14.05
N PHE A 102 8.16 -9.91 13.04
CA PHE A 102 8.01 -10.46 11.69
C PHE A 102 9.21 -10.00 10.87
N ARG A 103 10.00 -10.96 10.36
CA ARG A 103 11.17 -10.63 9.56
C ARG A 103 11.32 -11.50 8.34
N ALA A 104 11.99 -10.96 7.33
CA ALA A 104 12.48 -11.77 6.23
C ALA A 104 13.56 -12.76 6.70
N PHE A 105 13.63 -13.91 6.02
CA PHE A 105 14.78 -14.78 6.09
C PHE A 105 16.03 -14.04 5.56
N PRO A 106 17.22 -14.22 6.15
CA PRO A 106 18.42 -13.49 5.72
C PRO A 106 18.71 -13.62 4.23
N GLY A 107 18.80 -12.48 3.53
CA GLY A 107 19.07 -12.42 2.09
C GLY A 107 17.86 -12.60 1.18
N GLU A 108 16.66 -12.81 1.73
CA GLU A 108 15.41 -12.99 0.99
C GLU A 108 14.55 -11.72 1.07
N SER A 109 13.58 -11.58 0.16
CA SER A 109 12.72 -10.38 0.06
C SER A 109 11.24 -10.77 -0.09
N PRO A 110 10.65 -11.40 0.95
CA PRO A 110 9.23 -11.76 0.95
C PRO A 110 8.32 -10.55 0.70
N ILE A 111 7.29 -10.77 -0.11
CA ILE A 111 6.33 -9.73 -0.51
C ILE A 111 4.96 -10.06 0.07
N PHE A 112 4.42 -9.19 0.89
CA PHE A 112 3.01 -9.21 1.28
C PHE A 112 2.23 -8.38 0.27
N SER A 113 1.31 -9.03 -0.43
CA SER A 113 0.61 -8.40 -1.55
C SER A 113 -0.88 -8.38 -1.34
N GLY A 114 -1.46 -7.19 -1.42
CA GLY A 114 -2.91 -6.97 -1.40
C GLY A 114 -3.55 -7.06 -2.79
N GLY A 115 -2.79 -7.42 -3.82
CA GLY A 115 -3.20 -7.29 -5.21
C GLY A 115 -3.73 -8.59 -5.80
N TRP A 116 -4.79 -8.52 -6.60
CA TRP A 116 -5.29 -9.64 -7.38
C TRP A 116 -4.50 -9.77 -8.68
N THR A 117 -3.98 -10.95 -8.97
CA THR A 117 -3.26 -11.23 -10.22
C THR A 117 -4.20 -11.16 -11.42
N VAL A 118 -3.75 -10.48 -12.48
CA VAL A 118 -4.45 -10.40 -13.76
C VAL A 118 -3.68 -11.26 -14.76
N ASP A 119 -4.28 -12.37 -15.16
CA ASP A 119 -3.72 -13.35 -16.10
C ASP A 119 -4.50 -13.35 -17.43
N ASP A 120 -4.19 -14.31 -18.32
CA ASP A 120 -4.87 -14.54 -19.60
C ASP A 120 -4.88 -13.35 -20.58
N TRP A 121 -3.78 -12.59 -20.60
CA TRP A 121 -3.56 -11.49 -21.53
C TRP A 121 -3.57 -11.96 -22.99
N LYS A 122 -4.27 -11.21 -23.85
CA LYS A 122 -4.37 -11.45 -25.29
C LYS A 122 -3.96 -10.21 -26.06
N LEU A 123 -3.11 -10.38 -27.06
CA LEU A 123 -2.75 -9.33 -28.00
C LEU A 123 -3.90 -9.08 -28.97
N ASP A 124 -4.29 -7.82 -29.15
CA ASP A 124 -5.25 -7.40 -30.17
C ASP A 124 -4.57 -6.90 -31.46
N ALA A 125 -5.39 -6.56 -32.46
CA ALA A 125 -4.92 -6.12 -33.78
C ALA A 125 -4.20 -4.76 -33.75
N ASP A 126 -4.43 -3.95 -32.72
CA ASP A 126 -3.85 -2.62 -32.55
C ASP A 126 -2.53 -2.66 -31.76
N GLY A 127 -2.09 -3.85 -31.35
CA GLY A 127 -0.87 -4.05 -30.55
C GLY A 127 -1.07 -3.81 -29.06
N LEU A 128 -2.32 -3.65 -28.60
CA LEU A 128 -2.66 -3.58 -27.19
C LEU A 128 -2.83 -4.99 -26.63
N VAL A 129 -2.63 -5.14 -25.31
CA VAL A 129 -2.95 -6.39 -24.62
C VAL A 129 -4.19 -6.20 -23.76
N ARG A 130 -5.03 -7.24 -23.70
CA ARG A 130 -6.29 -7.24 -22.97
C ARG A 130 -6.40 -8.44 -22.06
N ALA A 131 -6.93 -8.24 -20.86
CA ALA A 131 -7.27 -9.31 -19.95
C ALA A 131 -8.66 -9.08 -19.36
N SER A 132 -9.42 -10.17 -19.19
CA SER A 132 -10.70 -10.09 -18.52
C SER A 132 -10.50 -9.92 -17.02
N VAL A 133 -11.27 -9.02 -16.41
CA VAL A 133 -11.36 -8.84 -14.96
C VAL A 133 -12.77 -9.16 -14.46
N ALA A 134 -13.52 -9.98 -15.20
CA ALA A 134 -14.89 -10.34 -14.85
C ALA A 134 -14.99 -11.05 -13.49
N ASP A 135 -13.96 -11.84 -13.14
CA ASP A 135 -13.85 -12.59 -11.88
C ASP A 135 -13.13 -11.82 -10.77
N TYR A 136 -12.78 -10.55 -11.00
CA TYR A 136 -12.21 -9.71 -9.94
C TYR A 136 -13.20 -9.63 -8.77
N PRO A 137 -12.79 -10.03 -7.54
CA PRO A 137 -13.72 -10.20 -6.43
C PRO A 137 -14.15 -8.88 -5.76
N GLY A 138 -13.50 -7.76 -6.10
CA GLY A 138 -13.80 -6.44 -5.57
C GLY A 138 -14.69 -5.59 -6.48
N ASN A 139 -14.80 -4.31 -6.16
CA ASN A 139 -15.49 -3.33 -7.02
C ASN A 139 -14.54 -2.83 -8.12
N LEU A 140 -14.84 -3.12 -9.39
CA LEU A 140 -14.06 -2.67 -10.54
C LEU A 140 -13.85 -1.14 -10.58
N MET A 141 -14.83 -0.36 -10.14
CA MET A 141 -14.73 1.11 -10.08
C MET A 141 -13.65 1.61 -9.11
N GLN A 142 -13.14 0.74 -8.24
CA GLN A 142 -12.07 1.06 -7.29
C GLN A 142 -10.68 0.69 -7.82
N ILE A 143 -10.58 -0.02 -8.96
CA ILE A 143 -9.30 -0.29 -9.60
C ILE A 143 -8.79 1.01 -10.23
N ARG A 144 -7.78 1.60 -9.59
CA ARG A 144 -7.15 2.85 -10.03
C ARG A 144 -5.67 2.72 -10.31
N GLU A 145 -5.13 1.51 -10.13
CA GLU A 145 -3.72 1.20 -10.28
C GLU A 145 -3.60 -0.17 -10.94
N LEU A 146 -2.63 -0.26 -11.84
CA LEU A 146 -2.18 -1.51 -12.45
C LEU A 146 -0.68 -1.58 -12.21
N PHE A 147 -0.20 -2.72 -11.75
CA PHE A 147 1.22 -3.00 -11.61
C PHE A 147 1.58 -4.07 -12.62
N VAL A 148 2.53 -3.78 -13.51
CA VAL A 148 3.04 -4.72 -14.51
C VAL A 148 4.51 -4.98 -14.19
N SER A 149 4.83 -6.24 -13.92
CA SER A 149 6.20 -6.73 -13.70
C SER A 149 6.95 -5.93 -12.62
N GLY A 150 6.25 -5.63 -11.53
CA GLY A 150 6.76 -4.91 -10.36
C GLY A 150 6.80 -3.38 -10.51
N LYS A 151 6.31 -2.82 -11.62
CA LYS A 151 6.25 -1.37 -11.86
C LYS A 151 4.81 -0.92 -12.00
N ARG A 152 4.48 0.25 -11.44
CA ARG A 152 3.17 0.87 -11.60
C ARG A 152 3.03 1.39 -13.03
N ALA A 153 2.01 0.93 -13.74
CA ALA A 153 1.63 1.42 -15.06
C ALA A 153 0.86 2.75 -14.94
N THR A 154 0.92 3.57 -15.98
CA THR A 154 0.27 4.89 -16.02
C THR A 154 -1.20 4.71 -16.36
N ARG A 155 -2.12 5.15 -15.49
CA ARG A 155 -3.54 5.21 -15.86
C ARG A 155 -3.68 6.23 -16.99
N ALA A 156 -4.22 5.82 -18.13
CA ALA A 156 -4.26 6.62 -19.36
C ALA A 156 -4.78 8.03 -19.07
N ARG A 157 -4.00 9.04 -19.46
CA ARG A 157 -4.24 10.44 -19.08
C ARG A 157 -3.94 11.40 -20.21
N TYR A 158 -4.54 12.58 -20.13
CA TYR A 158 -4.29 13.66 -21.06
C TYR A 158 -4.11 15.00 -20.33
N PRO A 159 -3.08 15.78 -20.67
CA PRO A 159 -1.93 15.40 -21.50
C PRO A 159 -1.10 14.29 -20.82
N ASP A 160 -0.29 13.57 -21.60
CA ASP A 160 0.55 12.47 -21.12
C ASP A 160 1.56 12.93 -20.05
N ASP A 161 2.27 14.03 -20.33
CA ASP A 161 3.36 14.56 -19.51
C ASP A 161 3.31 16.11 -19.37
N ASP A 162 2.12 16.66 -19.16
CA ASP A 162 1.94 18.09 -18.82
C ASP A 162 0.62 18.34 -18.07
N PHE A 163 0.27 19.60 -17.82
CA PHE A 163 -0.98 20.03 -17.23
C PHE A 163 -1.69 21.06 -18.11
N LEU A 164 -3.01 20.91 -18.22
CA LEU A 164 -3.89 21.95 -18.74
C LEU A 164 -4.11 23.03 -17.68
N ARG A 165 -4.67 24.17 -18.12
CA ARG A 165 -4.92 25.34 -17.29
C ARG A 165 -6.36 25.77 -17.39
N VAL A 166 -6.98 26.05 -16.24
CA VAL A 166 -8.33 26.65 -16.23
C VAL A 166 -8.28 28.03 -16.87
N GLN A 167 -9.17 28.29 -17.83
CA GLN A 167 -9.32 29.61 -18.43
C GLN A 167 -10.10 30.54 -17.51
N ALA A 168 -11.31 30.14 -17.10
CA ALA A 168 -12.14 30.89 -16.15
C ALA A 168 -12.99 29.95 -15.31
N SER A 169 -13.17 30.29 -14.03
CA SER A 169 -14.09 29.58 -13.15
C SER A 169 -15.55 29.76 -13.59
N GLY A 170 -16.36 28.73 -13.38
CA GLY A 170 -17.80 28.79 -13.63
C GLY A 170 -18.55 29.74 -12.69
N PRO A 171 -19.86 29.96 -12.90
CA PRO A 171 -20.65 30.90 -12.10
C PRO A 171 -20.62 30.63 -10.60
N ASP A 172 -20.61 29.35 -10.20
CA ASP A 172 -20.52 28.96 -8.80
C ASP A 172 -19.07 28.94 -8.27
N ARG A 173 -18.07 28.96 -9.15
CA ARG A 173 -16.63 28.82 -8.90
C ARG A 173 -16.24 27.51 -8.20
N ARG A 174 -17.04 26.44 -8.37
CA ARG A 174 -16.89 25.18 -7.63
C ARG A 174 -17.06 23.92 -8.49
N THR A 175 -18.04 23.87 -9.38
CA THR A 175 -18.41 22.61 -10.08
C THR A 175 -18.10 22.62 -11.57
N GLY A 176 -17.64 23.74 -12.10
CA GLY A 176 -17.23 23.82 -13.48
C GLY A 176 -16.36 25.02 -13.79
N PHE A 177 -15.77 24.98 -14.97
CA PHE A 177 -14.87 26.00 -15.48
C PHE A 177 -14.77 25.92 -17.01
N THR A 178 -14.30 26.98 -17.63
CA THR A 178 -13.94 26.98 -19.05
C THR A 178 -12.49 26.58 -19.27
N PHE A 179 -12.21 25.94 -20.40
CA PHE A 179 -10.87 25.57 -20.86
C PHE A 179 -10.47 26.34 -22.12
N TYR A 180 -9.17 26.38 -22.46
CA TYR A 180 -8.70 27.12 -23.63
C TYR A 180 -9.09 26.41 -24.93
N PRO A 181 -9.18 27.14 -26.07
CA PRO A 181 -9.36 26.52 -27.37
C PRO A 181 -8.34 25.42 -27.61
N ASP A 182 -8.78 24.30 -28.17
CA ASP A 182 -7.97 23.14 -28.55
C ASP A 182 -7.29 22.37 -27.39
N ASP A 183 -7.53 22.74 -26.12
CA ASP A 183 -6.98 22.03 -24.96
C ASP A 183 -7.47 20.58 -24.91
N ILE A 184 -8.79 20.37 -24.94
CA ILE A 184 -9.40 19.05 -24.73
C ILE A 184 -9.79 18.45 -26.08
N PRO A 185 -9.23 17.30 -26.49
CA PRO A 185 -9.61 16.63 -27.71
C PRO A 185 -11.04 16.07 -27.61
N GLN A 186 -11.60 15.62 -28.73
CA GLN A 186 -12.85 14.87 -28.69
C GLN A 186 -12.63 13.55 -27.92
N ILE A 187 -13.45 13.31 -26.90
CA ILE A 187 -13.39 12.11 -26.06
C ILE A 187 -14.66 11.29 -26.29
N GLU A 188 -14.53 10.07 -26.79
CA GLU A 188 -15.67 9.22 -27.13
C GLU A 188 -16.40 8.67 -25.88
N ASP A 189 -15.65 8.43 -24.80
CA ASP A 189 -16.10 7.85 -23.53
C ASP A 189 -16.03 8.86 -22.37
N SER A 190 -16.43 10.11 -22.61
CA SER A 190 -16.30 11.20 -21.62
C SER A 190 -16.98 10.91 -20.27
N GLY A 191 -17.98 10.04 -20.23
CA GLY A 191 -18.65 9.61 -19.00
C GLY A 191 -17.82 8.68 -18.09
N SER A 192 -16.73 8.08 -18.58
CA SER A 192 -15.78 7.34 -17.73
C SER A 192 -14.61 8.21 -17.26
N ALA A 193 -14.37 9.35 -17.91
CA ALA A 193 -13.23 10.20 -17.65
C ALA A 193 -13.34 10.92 -16.30
N GLU A 194 -12.19 11.18 -15.71
CA GLU A 194 -12.06 11.84 -14.41
C GLU A 194 -11.18 13.08 -14.52
N LEU A 195 -11.56 14.12 -13.80
CA LEU A 195 -10.76 15.31 -13.57
C LEU A 195 -9.80 15.07 -12.41
N VAL A 196 -8.51 15.33 -12.62
CA VAL A 196 -7.54 15.50 -11.54
C VAL A 196 -7.12 16.95 -11.48
N PHE A 197 -7.56 17.64 -10.42
CA PHE A 197 -7.44 19.08 -10.26
C PHE A 197 -6.50 19.43 -9.12
N PHE A 198 -5.52 20.29 -9.38
CA PHE A 198 -4.56 20.75 -8.39
C PHE A 198 -5.00 22.11 -7.84
N HIS A 199 -5.16 22.18 -6.52
CA HIS A 199 -5.55 23.39 -5.83
C HIS A 199 -4.89 23.46 -4.46
N ASP A 200 -4.46 24.64 -4.05
CA ASP A 200 -3.91 24.92 -2.72
C ASP A 200 -2.73 23.96 -2.39
N TRP A 201 -2.91 23.05 -1.43
CA TRP A 201 -1.98 21.96 -1.07
C TRP A 201 -2.57 20.56 -1.33
N SER A 202 -3.62 20.49 -2.14
CA SER A 202 -4.49 19.32 -2.31
C SER A 202 -4.73 18.97 -3.78
N THR A 203 -5.31 17.79 -3.99
CA THR A 203 -5.76 17.34 -5.30
C THR A 203 -7.18 16.82 -5.18
N SER A 204 -8.07 17.32 -6.04
CA SER A 204 -9.40 16.76 -6.21
C SER A 204 -9.41 15.77 -7.39
N ARG A 205 -10.02 14.60 -7.21
CA ARG A 205 -10.21 13.56 -8.23
C ARG A 205 -11.70 13.34 -8.40
N LEU A 206 -12.29 13.77 -9.50
CA LEU A 206 -13.75 13.86 -9.63
C LEU A 206 -14.21 13.27 -10.96
N GLY A 207 -15.33 12.55 -10.95
CA GLY A 207 -15.97 12.12 -12.19
C GLY A 207 -16.43 13.32 -13.02
N ILE A 208 -16.26 13.23 -14.33
CA ILE A 208 -16.73 14.26 -15.26
C ILE A 208 -18.20 14.00 -15.56
N LYS A 209 -19.05 15.01 -15.36
CA LYS A 209 -20.48 14.94 -15.69
C LYS A 209 -20.71 15.27 -17.16
N GLU A 210 -20.02 16.30 -17.66
CA GLU A 210 -20.18 16.78 -19.02
C GLU A 210 -18.95 17.57 -19.48
N ILE A 211 -18.58 17.41 -20.74
CA ILE A 211 -17.62 18.27 -21.45
C ILE A 211 -18.38 18.88 -22.64
N ASP A 212 -18.76 20.15 -22.52
CA ASP A 212 -19.36 20.92 -23.60
C ASP A 212 -18.24 21.57 -24.42
N THR A 213 -17.87 20.92 -25.52
CA THR A 213 -16.80 21.41 -26.40
C THR A 213 -17.20 22.66 -27.18
N ALA A 214 -18.50 22.90 -27.43
CA ALA A 214 -18.98 24.08 -28.13
C ALA A 214 -18.80 25.35 -27.28
N ASN A 215 -19.10 25.25 -25.98
CA ASN A 215 -18.92 26.34 -25.02
C ASN A 215 -17.57 26.29 -24.28
N ARG A 216 -16.75 25.26 -24.54
CA ARG A 216 -15.49 24.95 -23.85
C ARG A 216 -15.64 24.93 -22.34
N TYR A 217 -16.64 24.20 -21.86
CA TYR A 217 -16.98 24.15 -20.45
C TYR A 217 -17.00 22.71 -19.94
N ILE A 218 -16.39 22.47 -18.78
CA ILE A 218 -16.43 21.18 -18.09
C ILE A 218 -17.26 21.30 -16.82
N THR A 219 -18.12 20.31 -16.59
CA THR A 219 -18.89 20.14 -15.36
C THR A 219 -18.48 18.84 -14.69
N VAL A 220 -18.16 18.89 -13.40
CA VAL A 220 -17.82 17.70 -12.59
C VAL A 220 -18.97 17.28 -11.68
N ALA A 221 -18.90 16.03 -11.20
CA ALA A 221 -19.95 15.41 -10.39
C ALA A 221 -20.11 16.05 -8.99
N ASP A 222 -19.02 16.59 -8.43
CA ASP A 222 -18.99 17.17 -7.09
C ASP A 222 -18.11 18.43 -7.04
N PRO A 223 -18.25 19.30 -6.01
CA PRO A 223 -17.42 20.51 -5.89
C PRO A 223 -15.91 20.21 -5.82
N ILE A 224 -15.11 21.00 -6.53
CA ILE A 224 -13.64 20.94 -6.50
C ILE A 224 -13.13 21.49 -5.16
N GLY A 225 -12.47 20.67 -4.34
CA GLY A 225 -12.08 21.03 -2.97
C GLY A 225 -13.27 21.22 -2.01
N PRO A 226 -13.06 21.74 -0.79
CA PRO A 226 -14.13 21.96 0.19
C PRO A 226 -15.02 23.17 -0.12
N VAL A 227 -16.28 23.10 0.29
CA VAL A 227 -17.32 24.13 0.05
C VAL A 227 -17.17 25.33 1.01
N LEU A 228 -16.03 26.01 0.95
CA LEU A 228 -15.83 27.32 1.60
C LEU A 228 -15.26 28.33 0.59
N PRO A 229 -15.57 29.63 0.70
CA PRO A 229 -15.23 30.62 -0.31
C PRO A 229 -13.74 30.73 -0.64
N GLN A 230 -12.86 30.53 0.35
CA GLN A 230 -11.41 30.60 0.15
C GLN A 230 -10.86 29.47 -0.72
N PHE A 231 -11.59 28.38 -0.88
CA PHE A 231 -11.20 27.22 -1.70
C PHE A 231 -11.84 27.24 -3.09
N ALA A 232 -12.46 28.36 -3.49
CA ALA A 232 -12.95 28.53 -4.86
C ALA A 232 -11.83 28.28 -5.88
N ILE A 233 -12.19 27.69 -7.02
CA ILE A 233 -11.29 27.21 -8.09
C ILE A 233 -10.11 28.15 -8.37
N ASP A 234 -10.39 29.44 -8.45
CA ASP A 234 -9.48 30.49 -8.90
C ASP A 234 -8.93 31.39 -7.77
N ASN A 235 -9.11 30.99 -6.50
CA ASN A 235 -8.78 31.84 -5.36
C ASN A 235 -7.28 31.79 -4.98
N PHE A 236 -6.68 30.60 -4.90
CA PHE A 236 -5.25 30.44 -4.58
C PHE A 236 -4.34 30.60 -5.81
N GLU A 237 -4.80 30.11 -6.95
CA GLU A 237 -4.15 30.27 -8.24
C GLU A 237 -5.21 30.70 -9.25
N LYS A 238 -4.93 31.72 -10.05
CA LYS A 238 -5.92 32.27 -10.99
C LYS A 238 -6.28 31.30 -12.13
N HIS A 239 -5.29 30.52 -12.57
CA HIS A 239 -5.40 29.55 -13.66
C HIS A 239 -4.82 28.21 -13.19
N PRO A 240 -5.51 27.52 -12.26
CA PRO A 240 -5.03 26.27 -11.67
C PRO A 240 -4.82 25.18 -12.70
N ARG A 241 -3.96 24.22 -12.33
CA ARG A 241 -3.57 23.09 -13.16
C ARG A 241 -4.56 21.94 -13.03
N TYR A 242 -4.79 21.24 -14.12
CA TYR A 242 -5.51 19.98 -14.11
C TYR A 242 -5.02 19.06 -15.23
N TYR A 243 -5.39 17.78 -15.14
CA TYR A 243 -5.35 16.84 -16.25
C TYR A 243 -6.59 15.96 -16.19
N LEU A 244 -6.88 15.25 -17.29
CA LEU A 244 -7.96 14.26 -17.35
C LEU A 244 -7.35 12.86 -17.37
N GLU A 245 -7.97 11.89 -16.70
CA GLU A 245 -7.57 10.48 -16.76
C GLU A 245 -8.76 9.58 -17.04
N HIS A 246 -8.50 8.30 -17.32
CA HIS A 246 -9.51 7.24 -17.43
C HIS A 246 -10.47 7.36 -18.62
N SER A 247 -9.89 7.61 -19.79
CA SER A 247 -10.57 7.46 -21.08
C SER A 247 -9.73 6.58 -21.98
N LYS A 248 -10.38 5.73 -22.78
CA LYS A 248 -9.71 4.96 -23.83
C LYS A 248 -9.04 5.88 -24.86
N SER A 249 -9.61 7.07 -25.07
CA SER A 249 -9.06 8.08 -25.98
C SER A 249 -7.69 8.61 -25.53
N PHE A 250 -7.34 8.44 -24.25
CA PHE A 250 -6.05 8.86 -23.70
C PHE A 250 -4.99 7.75 -23.73
N LEU A 251 -5.34 6.52 -24.13
CA LEU A 251 -4.40 5.40 -24.19
C LEU A 251 -3.50 5.55 -25.42
N THR A 252 -2.42 6.33 -25.30
CA THR A 252 -1.60 6.74 -26.45
C THR A 252 -0.11 6.46 -26.29
N GLN A 253 0.38 6.23 -25.07
CA GLN A 253 1.79 5.97 -24.79
C GLN A 253 2.06 4.56 -24.24
N PRO A 254 3.22 3.96 -24.57
CA PRO A 254 3.65 2.71 -23.96
C PRO A 254 3.69 2.82 -22.42
N GLY A 255 3.19 1.80 -21.74
CA GLY A 255 3.06 1.79 -20.28
C GLY A 255 1.74 2.35 -19.77
N GLU A 256 0.86 2.84 -20.64
CA GLU A 256 -0.48 3.28 -20.24
C GLU A 256 -1.51 2.14 -20.21
N TRP A 257 -2.54 2.29 -19.37
CA TRP A 257 -3.66 1.36 -19.29
C TRP A 257 -5.02 2.04 -19.10
N TYR A 258 -6.06 1.33 -19.49
CA TYR A 258 -7.47 1.70 -19.35
C TYR A 258 -8.27 0.50 -18.84
N LEU A 259 -9.28 0.76 -18.00
CA LEU A 259 -10.23 -0.25 -17.56
C LEU A 259 -11.59 0.03 -18.20
N ASP A 260 -12.01 -0.86 -19.09
CA ASP A 260 -13.37 -0.87 -19.60
C ASP A 260 -14.27 -1.56 -18.56
N THR A 261 -15.00 -0.78 -17.77
CA THR A 261 -15.89 -1.32 -16.73
C THR A 261 -17.17 -1.94 -17.27
N ILE A 262 -17.53 -1.63 -18.52
CA ILE A 262 -18.71 -2.20 -19.20
C ILE A 262 -18.39 -3.59 -19.73
N GLN A 263 -17.27 -3.73 -20.44
CA GLN A 263 -16.78 -5.03 -20.95
C GLN A 263 -16.04 -5.84 -19.88
N LYS A 264 -15.67 -5.21 -18.76
CA LYS A 264 -14.85 -5.79 -17.68
C LYS A 264 -13.50 -6.27 -18.21
N GLU A 265 -12.82 -5.40 -18.95
CA GLU A 265 -11.50 -5.67 -19.52
C GLU A 265 -10.48 -4.62 -19.09
N LEU A 266 -9.30 -5.08 -18.68
CA LEU A 266 -8.12 -4.23 -18.62
C LEU A 266 -7.45 -4.22 -19.99
N ILE A 267 -7.15 -3.02 -20.46
CA ILE A 267 -6.43 -2.77 -21.71
C ILE A 267 -5.12 -2.09 -21.36
N TYR A 268 -4.00 -2.62 -21.83
CA TYR A 268 -2.66 -2.10 -21.55
C TYR A 268 -1.87 -1.95 -22.85
N MET A 269 -1.14 -0.85 -22.98
CA MET A 269 -0.18 -0.65 -24.06
C MET A 269 1.21 -1.11 -23.57
N PRO A 270 1.75 -2.24 -24.05
CA PRO A 270 3.02 -2.77 -23.55
C PRO A 270 4.20 -1.82 -23.74
N LEU A 271 5.15 -1.84 -22.82
CA LEU A 271 6.44 -1.18 -23.03
C LEU A 271 7.23 -1.89 -24.14
N PRO A 272 8.16 -1.18 -24.82
CA PRO A 272 9.06 -1.83 -25.77
C PRO A 272 9.81 -3.00 -25.14
N GLY A 273 9.61 -4.21 -25.70
CA GLY A 273 10.25 -5.45 -25.24
C GLY A 273 9.38 -6.31 -24.32
N GLU A 274 8.25 -5.80 -23.83
CA GLU A 274 7.27 -6.63 -23.12
C GLU A 274 6.48 -7.51 -24.09
N ASN A 275 6.14 -8.71 -23.63
CA ASN A 275 5.31 -9.68 -24.33
C ASN A 275 4.43 -10.44 -23.32
N LEU A 276 3.48 -11.23 -23.82
CA LEU A 276 2.49 -11.95 -22.99
C LEU A 276 3.10 -12.85 -21.91
N GLU A 277 4.30 -13.42 -22.12
CA GLU A 277 4.97 -14.27 -21.13
C GLU A 277 5.60 -13.45 -19.99
N THR A 278 5.93 -12.20 -20.26
CA THR A 278 6.61 -11.29 -19.32
C THR A 278 5.68 -10.31 -18.62
N ILE A 279 4.42 -10.20 -19.08
CA ILE A 279 3.42 -9.32 -18.50
C ILE A 279 2.80 -10.06 -17.31
N HIS A 280 3.34 -9.77 -16.13
CA HIS A 280 2.76 -10.22 -14.86
C HIS A 280 2.08 -9.04 -14.20
N ALA A 281 0.75 -9.03 -14.26
CA ALA A 281 -0.02 -7.89 -13.81
C ALA A 281 -0.75 -8.15 -12.49
N ALA A 282 -0.88 -7.11 -11.69
CA ALA A 282 -1.72 -7.12 -10.49
C ALA A 282 -2.49 -5.81 -10.36
N VAL A 283 -3.73 -5.91 -9.88
CA VAL A 283 -4.55 -4.77 -9.46
C VAL A 283 -4.79 -4.83 -7.96
N PRO A 284 -4.84 -3.70 -7.23
CA PRO A 284 -5.10 -3.73 -5.80
C PRO A 284 -6.47 -4.31 -5.46
N LEU A 285 -6.55 -5.16 -4.43
CA LEU A 285 -7.80 -5.76 -3.93
C LEU A 285 -8.02 -5.45 -2.45
N SER A 286 -7.08 -5.84 -1.59
CA SER A 286 -7.16 -5.58 -0.16
C SER A 286 -6.73 -4.17 0.16
N SER A 287 -7.49 -3.44 0.97
CA SER A 287 -7.15 -2.06 1.35
C SER A 287 -6.08 -1.96 2.45
N GLN A 288 -5.80 -3.07 3.14
CA GLN A 288 -4.83 -3.16 4.23
C GLN A 288 -4.18 -4.54 4.21
N LEU A 289 -2.87 -4.64 4.47
CA LEU A 289 -2.20 -5.95 4.59
C LEU A 289 -2.24 -6.47 6.01
N ILE A 290 -1.91 -5.60 6.98
CA ILE A 290 -1.88 -5.94 8.39
C ILE A 290 -2.75 -4.92 9.12
N ARG A 291 -3.79 -5.42 9.80
CA ARG A 291 -4.67 -4.59 10.62
C ARG A 291 -4.44 -4.92 12.09
N VAL A 292 -3.98 -3.92 12.84
CA VAL A 292 -3.67 -4.07 14.26
C VAL A 292 -4.81 -3.50 15.09
N LEU A 293 -5.40 -4.34 15.93
CA LEU A 293 -6.54 -3.99 16.78
C LEU A 293 -6.18 -4.09 18.26
N GLY A 294 -6.37 -2.98 18.97
CA GLY A 294 -6.27 -2.91 20.42
C GLY A 294 -7.33 -1.99 21.00
N THR A 295 -7.50 -2.04 22.31
CA THR A 295 -8.39 -1.12 23.04
C THR A 295 -7.57 -0.30 24.03
N THR A 296 -8.14 0.79 24.54
CA THR A 296 -7.50 1.58 25.60
C THR A 296 -7.17 0.72 26.84
N ALA A 297 -8.03 -0.25 27.17
CA ALA A 297 -7.82 -1.15 28.30
C ALA A 297 -6.78 -2.26 28.00
N ARG A 298 -6.68 -2.71 26.73
CA ARG A 298 -5.71 -3.71 26.29
C ARG A 298 -5.08 -3.26 24.96
N PRO A 299 -4.09 -2.34 25.03
CA PRO A 299 -3.43 -1.83 23.84
C PRO A 299 -2.61 -2.92 23.16
N PHE A 300 -2.52 -2.84 21.84
CA PHE A 300 -1.58 -3.65 21.07
C PHE A 300 -0.19 -3.00 21.11
N LYS A 301 0.86 -3.76 21.43
CA LYS A 301 2.23 -3.25 21.64
C LYS A 301 3.25 -4.25 21.10
N ARG A 302 4.49 -3.81 20.88
CA ARG A 302 5.67 -4.70 20.71
C ARG A 302 5.63 -5.60 19.47
N LEU A 303 5.08 -5.08 18.37
CA LEU A 303 5.24 -5.67 17.04
C LEU A 303 6.38 -4.96 16.31
N HIS A 304 7.34 -5.75 15.85
CA HIS A 304 8.42 -5.31 14.98
C HIS A 304 8.27 -5.96 13.61
N ILE A 305 8.44 -5.18 12.54
CA ILE A 305 8.40 -5.68 11.16
C ILE A 305 9.69 -5.26 10.47
N GLN A 306 10.40 -6.22 9.88
CA GLN A 306 11.75 -6.01 9.34
C GLN A 306 11.97 -6.73 8.02
N GLY A 307 12.46 -6.02 7.00
CA GLY A 307 12.85 -6.62 5.72
C GLY A 307 11.72 -7.23 4.90
N LEU A 308 10.45 -6.96 5.24
CA LEU A 308 9.29 -7.36 4.45
C LEU A 308 8.93 -6.27 3.44
N THR A 309 8.59 -6.67 2.22
CA THR A 309 8.03 -5.80 1.20
C THR A 309 6.51 -5.82 1.28
N MET A 310 5.87 -4.66 1.15
CA MET A 310 4.41 -4.50 1.23
C MET A 310 3.92 -3.79 -0.02
N GLU A 311 3.02 -4.42 -0.78
CA GLU A 311 2.61 -3.95 -2.11
C GLU A 311 1.10 -4.10 -2.37
N HIS A 312 0.61 -3.30 -3.33
CA HIS A 312 -0.70 -3.45 -3.97
C HIS A 312 -1.93 -3.30 -3.04
N CYS A 313 -1.91 -2.39 -2.07
CA CYS A 313 -3.15 -2.11 -1.32
C CYS A 313 -4.08 -1.17 -2.07
N LEU A 314 -5.37 -1.49 -2.00
CA LEU A 314 -6.44 -0.72 -2.61
C LEU A 314 -6.67 0.58 -1.84
N TRP A 315 -6.55 1.72 -2.52
CA TRP A 315 -7.10 2.98 -2.04
C TRP A 315 -8.51 3.18 -2.60
N ALA A 316 -9.51 2.88 -1.78
CA ALA A 316 -10.89 3.09 -2.17
C ALA A 316 -11.26 4.58 -2.09
N ILE A 317 -11.68 5.17 -3.21
CA ILE A 317 -12.21 6.53 -3.25
C ILE A 317 -13.75 6.52 -3.25
N PRO A 318 -14.41 7.57 -2.71
CA PRO A 318 -15.86 7.67 -2.78
C PRO A 318 -16.37 7.65 -4.24
N ALA A 319 -17.60 7.16 -4.44
CA ALA A 319 -18.16 6.95 -5.77
C ALA A 319 -18.17 8.20 -6.68
N ASN A 320 -18.39 9.37 -6.09
CA ASN A 320 -18.41 10.63 -6.85
C ASN A 320 -17.04 11.33 -6.94
N GLY A 321 -16.00 10.73 -6.33
CA GLY A 321 -14.66 11.27 -6.28
C GLY A 321 -14.21 11.69 -4.89
N TYR A 322 -13.03 12.30 -4.84
CA TYR A 322 -12.33 12.72 -3.64
C TYR A 322 -11.96 14.19 -3.76
N ALA A 323 -12.51 15.03 -2.87
CA ALA A 323 -12.24 16.46 -2.78
C ALA A 323 -11.87 16.80 -1.32
N PRO A 324 -10.59 16.70 -0.93
CA PRO A 324 -10.19 16.84 0.46
C PRO A 324 -10.30 18.30 0.93
N GLY A 325 -10.84 18.48 2.14
CA GLY A 325 -11.17 19.79 2.67
C GLY A 325 -10.37 20.31 3.85
N SER A 326 -9.55 19.46 4.48
CA SER A 326 -9.00 19.76 5.80
C SER A 326 -7.49 19.63 5.84
N TRP A 327 -6.85 20.66 6.39
CA TRP A 327 -5.51 20.61 6.97
C TRP A 327 -5.40 19.35 7.83
N CYS A 328 -4.53 18.41 7.45
CA CYS A 328 -4.15 17.25 8.26
C CYS A 328 -5.33 16.43 8.83
N GLY A 329 -6.13 15.78 7.98
CA GLY A 329 -7.12 14.80 8.46
C GLY A 329 -7.50 13.67 7.49
N GLY A 330 -7.14 13.79 6.21
CA GLY A 330 -7.44 12.80 5.19
C GLY A 330 -6.35 12.60 4.16
N ALA A 331 -5.18 13.21 4.37
CA ALA A 331 -3.95 12.62 3.86
C ALA A 331 -3.80 11.35 4.69
N GLY A 332 -4.30 10.23 4.16
CA GLY A 332 -3.75 8.94 4.54
C GLY A 332 -2.25 9.14 4.50
N LEU A 333 -1.62 9.07 5.68
CA LEU A 333 -0.18 8.94 5.80
C LEU A 333 0.15 7.71 4.94
N MET A 334 0.46 7.93 3.67
CA MET A 334 0.95 6.92 2.74
C MET A 334 2.44 6.73 3.05
N LEU A 335 2.70 6.42 4.32
CA LEU A 335 3.99 6.11 4.91
C LEU A 335 3.69 4.96 5.86
N LEU A 336 3.77 3.75 5.31
CA LEU A 336 3.39 2.44 5.86
C LEU A 336 1.87 2.16 5.94
N GLN A 337 1.40 1.23 5.10
CA GLN A 337 0.05 0.62 5.13
C GLN A 337 -0.10 -0.34 6.33
N LEU A 338 0.26 0.15 7.51
CA LEU A 338 -0.15 -0.38 8.80
C LEU A 338 -1.25 0.54 9.32
N SER A 339 -2.50 0.08 9.29
CA SER A 339 -3.60 0.79 9.96
C SER A 339 -3.66 0.33 11.41
N ILE A 340 -3.33 1.24 12.34
CA ILE A 340 -3.56 1.04 13.78
C ILE A 340 -4.88 1.71 14.11
N GLU A 341 -5.92 0.91 14.35
CA GLU A 341 -7.20 1.41 14.83
C GLU A 341 -7.32 1.12 16.33
N LEU A 342 -7.45 2.18 17.11
CA LEU A 342 -7.88 2.10 18.51
C LEU A 342 -9.41 2.10 18.50
N ILE A 343 -10.01 1.01 18.99
CA ILE A 343 -11.47 0.93 19.22
C ILE A 343 -11.77 1.26 20.68
#